data_AF-A0ABD6IV61-F1
#
_entry.id   AF-A0ABD6IV61-F1
#
_cell.length_a   1.000
_cell.length_b   1.000
_cell.length_c   1.000
_cell.angle_alpha   90.00
_cell.angle_beta   90.00
_cell.angle_gamma   90.00
#
_symmetry.space_group_name_H-M   'P 1'
#
loop_
_entity.id
_entity.type
_entity.pdbx_description
1 polymer ?
#
loop_
_entity_poly.entity_id
_entity_poly.type
_entity_poly.pdbx_seq_one_letter_code
_entity_poly.pdbx_strand_id
1 'polypeptide(L)'
;MHSWEGRRPVDEAQIHKVMTERPGAEVTAAGPRPPAVRRARPTWIQWLTTTDHKQIGTMYLVCAFAFFLIGGVLALLMRAELARPGLQIMTNEQFNQAFTMHGSIMLLLFAMPLFTGFANWIMPLQIGAPDVAFP
;
A
#
# COMPACT_ATOMS: atom_id res chain seq x y z
N MET A 1 -30.35 -61.13 53.12
CA MET A 1 -30.45 -59.80 52.49
C MET A 1 -29.48 -58.88 53.24
N HIS A 2 -28.19 -58.97 52.93
CA HIS A 2 -27.48 -58.19 51.90
C HIS A 2 -27.15 -56.75 52.34
N SER A 3 -25.88 -56.61 52.76
CA SER A 3 -24.92 -55.52 52.48
C SER A 3 -25.30 -54.07 52.78
N TRP A 4 -24.74 -53.53 53.86
CA TRP A 4 -24.42 -52.10 54.02
C TRP A 4 -23.02 -51.91 54.61
N GLU A 5 -22.05 -52.68 54.11
CA GLU A 5 -20.63 -52.54 54.38
C GLU A 5 -20.07 -51.28 53.70
N GLY A 6 -19.26 -50.49 54.42
CA GLY A 6 -18.22 -49.67 53.81
C GLY A 6 -18.59 -48.26 53.36
N ARG A 7 -18.92 -47.36 54.30
CA ARG A 7 -18.55 -45.94 54.14
C ARG A 7 -17.66 -45.54 55.31
N ARG A 8 -16.34 -45.66 55.09
CA ARG A 8 -15.33 -44.99 55.92
C ARG A 8 -15.76 -43.51 56.05
N PRO A 9 -15.74 -42.91 57.25
CA PRO A 9 -15.95 -41.48 57.35
C PRO A 9 -14.90 -40.84 56.45
N VAL A 10 -15.35 -40.19 55.39
CA VAL A 10 -14.46 -39.33 54.61
C VAL A 10 -14.01 -38.29 55.62
N ASP A 11 -12.76 -38.39 55.99
CA ASP A 11 -12.04 -37.49 56.85
C ASP A 11 -12.23 -36.07 56.33
N GLU A 12 -13.17 -35.33 56.93
CA GLU A 12 -13.40 -33.91 56.63
C GLU A 12 -12.10 -33.11 56.66
N ALA A 13 -11.15 -33.53 57.49
CA ALA A 13 -9.79 -32.99 57.56
C ALA A 13 -8.99 -33.16 56.25
N GLN A 14 -9.19 -34.25 55.51
CA GLN A 14 -8.56 -34.50 54.20
C GLN A 14 -9.29 -33.75 53.08
N ILE A 15 -10.62 -33.59 53.16
CA ILE A 15 -11.36 -32.71 52.23
C ILE A 15 -10.87 -31.26 52.39
N HIS A 16 -10.66 -30.81 53.63
CA HIS A 16 -10.08 -29.50 53.90
C HIS A 16 -8.62 -29.40 53.43
N LYS A 17 -7.81 -30.45 53.59
CA LYS A 17 -6.40 -30.45 53.13
C LYS A 17 -6.29 -30.37 51.60
N VAL A 18 -7.11 -31.12 50.87
CA VAL A 18 -7.16 -31.08 49.39
C VAL A 18 -7.70 -29.74 48.87
N MET A 19 -8.60 -29.09 49.61
CA MET A 19 -9.12 -27.77 49.22
C MET A 19 -8.14 -26.62 49.52
N THR A 20 -7.19 -26.83 50.45
CA THR A 20 -6.19 -25.81 50.83
C THR A 20 -4.90 -25.91 50.01
N GLU A 21 -4.51 -27.12 49.59
CA GLU A 21 -3.46 -27.30 48.59
C GLU A 21 -4.07 -27.25 47.18
N ARG A 22 -4.55 -26.06 46.78
CA ARG A 22 -4.50 -25.75 45.35
C ARG A 22 -3.02 -25.68 45.01
N PRO A 23 -2.46 -26.57 44.17
CA PRO A 23 -1.18 -26.28 43.55
C PRO A 23 -1.41 -24.92 42.92
N GLY A 24 -0.69 -23.92 43.43
CA GLY A 24 -0.71 -22.59 42.87
C GLY A 24 -0.65 -22.78 41.38
N ALA A 25 -1.59 -22.16 40.69
CA ALA A 25 -1.54 -22.06 39.26
C ALA A 25 -0.18 -21.44 38.95
N GLU A 26 0.81 -22.29 38.72
CA GLU A 26 1.89 -21.99 37.81
C GLU A 26 1.20 -22.00 36.44
N VAL A 27 0.38 -20.97 36.23
CA VAL A 27 0.44 -20.21 35.01
C VAL A 27 1.93 -19.93 34.91
N THR A 28 2.66 -20.84 34.26
CA THR A 28 3.91 -20.52 33.60
C THR A 28 3.52 -19.31 32.79
N ALA A 29 3.76 -18.13 33.36
CA ALA A 29 3.57 -16.88 32.69
C ALA A 29 4.41 -17.06 31.44
N ALA A 30 3.75 -17.25 30.30
CA ALA A 30 4.41 -17.19 29.03
C ALA A 30 5.08 -15.82 29.06
N GLY A 31 6.39 -15.81 29.33
CA GLY A 31 7.14 -14.58 29.50
C GLY A 31 6.88 -13.69 28.29
N PRO A 32 6.98 -12.36 28.42
CA PRO A 32 6.67 -11.44 27.33
C PRO A 32 7.28 -11.96 26.03
N ARG A 33 6.44 -12.48 25.12
CA ARG A 33 6.92 -13.01 23.85
C ARG A 33 7.62 -11.82 23.21
N PRO A 34 8.93 -11.88 22.92
CA PRO A 34 9.61 -10.74 22.33
C PRO A 34 8.81 -10.35 21.08
N PRO A 35 8.52 -9.04 20.89
CA PRO A 35 7.73 -8.60 19.76
C PRO A 35 8.38 -9.21 18.52
N ALA A 36 7.62 -10.00 17.77
CA ALA A 36 8.12 -10.61 16.55
C ALA A 36 8.73 -9.48 15.73
N VAL A 37 10.05 -9.52 15.53
CA VAL A 37 10.76 -8.49 14.77
C VAL A 37 10.25 -8.60 13.35
N ARG A 38 9.21 -7.82 13.04
CA ARG A 38 8.62 -7.76 11.72
C ARG A 38 9.74 -7.26 10.82
N ARG A 39 10.35 -8.17 10.04
CA ARG A 39 11.36 -7.81 9.05
C ARG A 39 10.82 -6.61 8.29
N ALA A 40 11.51 -5.48 8.39
CA ALA A 40 11.12 -4.27 7.67
C ALA A 40 11.05 -4.64 6.19
N ARG A 41 9.83 -4.67 5.65
CA ARG A 41 9.64 -4.94 4.22
C ARG A 41 10.37 -3.81 3.49
N PRO A 42 11.16 -4.08 2.45
CA PRO A 42 11.90 -3.03 1.79
C PRO A 42 10.95 -1.96 1.27
N THR A 43 11.36 -0.69 1.37
CA THR A 43 10.51 0.49 1.17
C THR A 43 9.80 0.47 -0.19
N TRP A 44 10.45 -0.02 -1.25
CA TRP A 44 9.84 -0.15 -2.57
C TRP A 44 8.69 -1.18 -2.62
N ILE A 45 8.74 -2.28 -1.86
CA ILE A 45 7.61 -3.23 -1.73
C ILE A 45 6.46 -2.58 -0.98
N GLN A 46 6.75 -1.72 0.01
CA GLN A 46 5.69 -1.02 0.74
C GLN A 46 4.95 -0.09 -0.22
N TRP A 47 5.65 0.76 -0.97
CA TRP A 47 5.05 1.66 -1.96
C TRP A 47 4.27 0.91 -3.06
N LEU A 48 4.78 -0.23 -3.55
CA LEU A 48 4.11 -1.02 -4.58
C LEU A 48 2.89 -1.79 -4.05
N THR A 49 2.82 -2.06 -2.74
CA THR A 49 1.71 -2.76 -2.08
C THR A 49 0.86 -1.81 -1.23
N THR A 50 1.03 -0.49 -1.39
CA THR A 50 0.27 0.49 -0.62
C THR A 50 -1.14 0.60 -1.17
N THR A 51 -2.12 0.59 -0.26
CA THR A 51 -3.55 0.74 -0.56
C THR A 51 -4.08 2.16 -0.27
N ASP A 52 -3.26 3.05 0.26
CA ASP A 52 -3.60 4.44 0.55
C ASP A 52 -3.71 5.26 -0.75
N HIS A 53 -4.90 5.80 -1.01
CA HIS A 53 -5.22 6.67 -2.15
C HIS A 53 -4.26 7.87 -2.28
N LYS A 54 -3.67 8.38 -1.18
CA LYS A 54 -2.70 9.49 -1.25
C LYS A 54 -1.36 9.08 -1.81
N GLN A 55 -0.84 7.91 -1.41
CA GLN A 55 0.40 7.39 -1.96
C GLN A 55 0.22 6.98 -3.43
N ILE A 56 -0.90 6.32 -3.73
CA ILE A 56 -1.27 5.94 -5.10
C ILE A 56 -1.36 7.20 -5.97
N GLY A 57 -2.13 8.22 -5.55
CA GLY A 57 -2.25 9.49 -6.26
C GLY A 57 -0.89 10.18 -6.50
N THR A 58 0.01 10.15 -5.50
CA THR A 58 1.37 10.70 -5.64
C THR A 58 2.18 9.96 -6.71
N MET A 59 2.11 8.62 -6.76
CA MET A 59 2.80 7.83 -7.79
C MET A 59 2.28 8.14 -9.20
N TYR A 60 0.96 8.33 -9.36
CA TYR A 60 0.37 8.75 -10.63
C TYR A 60 0.82 10.15 -11.05
N LEU A 61 0.86 11.11 -10.11
CA LEU A 61 1.33 12.48 -10.38
C LEU A 61 2.82 12.51 -10.74
N VAL A 62 3.67 11.75 -10.04
CA VAL A 62 5.09 11.63 -10.36
C VAL A 62 5.29 11.00 -11.75
N CYS A 63 4.53 9.96 -12.07
CA CYS A 63 4.55 9.33 -13.39
C CYS A 63 4.13 10.32 -14.49
N ALA A 64 3.02 11.05 -14.29
CA ALA A 64 2.56 12.09 -15.22
C ALA A 64 3.63 13.18 -15.40
N PHE A 65 4.27 13.63 -14.33
CA PHE A 65 5.33 14.63 -14.39
C PHE A 65 6.56 14.12 -15.16
N ALA A 66 6.95 12.86 -14.99
CA ALA A 66 8.05 12.26 -15.76
C ALA A 66 7.73 12.24 -17.27
N PHE A 67 6.52 11.82 -17.66
CA PHE A 67 6.10 11.84 -19.06
C PHE A 67 5.90 13.27 -19.61
N PHE A 68 5.50 14.21 -18.77
CA PHE A 68 5.44 15.63 -19.13
C PHE A 68 6.82 16.17 -19.53
N LEU A 69 7.88 15.82 -18.79
CA LEU A 69 9.24 16.21 -19.17
C LEU A 69 9.66 15.60 -20.51
N ILE A 70 9.38 14.31 -20.72
CA ILE A 70 9.72 13.62 -21.99
C ILE A 70 8.98 14.26 -23.17
N GLY A 71 7.65 14.42 -23.07
CA GLY A 71 6.87 15.04 -24.14
C GLY A 71 7.18 16.53 -24.30
N GLY A 72 7.56 17.22 -23.22
CA GLY A 72 8.00 18.63 -23.25
C GLY A 72 9.32 18.80 -23.99
N VAL A 73 10.30 17.93 -23.78
CA VAL A 73 11.55 17.92 -24.56
C VAL A 73 11.24 17.67 -26.04
N LEU A 74 10.37 16.72 -26.36
CA LEU A 74 9.98 16.46 -27.75
C LEU A 74 9.27 17.66 -28.40
N ALA A 75 8.45 18.39 -27.64
CA ALA A 75 7.84 19.64 -28.08
C ALA A 75 8.88 20.74 -28.35
N LEU A 76 9.91 20.85 -27.51
CA LEU A 76 10.99 21.80 -27.71
C LEU A 76 11.80 21.46 -28.96
N LEU A 77 12.04 20.18 -29.25
CA LEU A 77 12.71 19.75 -30.49
C LEU A 77 11.89 20.12 -31.73
N MET A 78 10.58 19.84 -31.73
CA MET A 78 9.70 20.26 -32.84
C MET A 78 9.63 21.78 -32.99
N ARG A 79 9.60 22.53 -31.88
CA ARG A 79 9.60 23.99 -31.92
C ARG A 79 10.94 24.55 -32.41
N ALA A 80 12.06 23.86 -32.11
CA ALA A 80 13.37 24.21 -32.62
C ALA A 80 13.47 24.04 -34.14
N GLU A 81 12.88 22.98 -34.72
CA GLU A 81 12.76 22.83 -36.19
C GLU A 81 12.03 24.01 -36.83
N LEU A 82 10.92 24.45 -36.23
CA LEU A 82 10.11 25.54 -36.77
C LEU A 82 10.71 26.93 -36.55
N ALA A 83 11.80 27.05 -35.79
CA ALA A 83 12.40 28.34 -35.46
C ALA A 83 13.05 29.04 -36.67
N ARG A 84 13.49 28.28 -37.68
CA ARG A 84 13.99 28.81 -38.95
C ARG A 84 13.45 27.98 -40.13
N PRO A 85 13.09 28.60 -41.25
CA PRO A 85 12.64 27.85 -42.43
C PRO A 85 13.77 26.98 -43.00
N GLY A 86 13.54 25.68 -43.11
CA GLY A 86 14.49 24.70 -43.66
C GLY A 86 14.62 23.45 -42.79
N LEU A 87 15.26 22.41 -43.30
CA LEU A 87 15.60 21.20 -42.53
C LEU A 87 16.85 21.48 -41.69
N GLN A 88 16.76 21.41 -40.35
CA GLN A 88 17.88 21.73 -39.47
C GLN A 88 18.37 20.55 -38.62
N ILE A 89 17.48 19.89 -37.89
CA ILE A 89 17.79 18.83 -36.93
C ILE A 89 17.09 17.52 -37.34
N MET A 90 15.88 17.58 -37.89
CA MET A 90 15.05 16.40 -38.19
C MET A 90 14.53 16.39 -39.64
N THR A 91 14.48 15.21 -40.25
CA THR A 91 13.85 15.03 -41.58
C THR A 91 12.32 15.16 -41.49
N ASN A 92 11.65 15.42 -42.62
CA ASN A 92 10.17 15.51 -42.67
C ASN A 92 9.48 14.27 -42.06
N GLU A 93 10.05 13.09 -42.28
CA GLU A 93 9.51 11.85 -41.70
C GLU A 93 9.68 11.80 -40.18
N GLN A 94 10.86 12.17 -39.68
CA GLN A 94 11.14 12.24 -38.24
C GLN A 94 10.26 13.28 -37.53
N PHE A 95 9.97 14.41 -38.17
CA PHE A 95 9.06 15.42 -37.63
C PHE A 95 7.64 14.87 -37.48
N ASN A 96 7.11 14.19 -38.50
CA ASN A 96 5.79 13.57 -38.45
C ASN A 96 5.69 12.47 -37.37
N GLN A 97 6.75 11.67 -37.21
CA GLN A 97 6.86 10.69 -36.13
C GLN A 97 6.91 11.36 -34.75
N ALA A 98 7.74 12.39 -34.59
CA ALA A 98 7.86 13.14 -33.35
C ALA A 98 6.55 13.82 -32.94
N PHE A 99 5.81 14.38 -33.89
CA PHE A 99 4.49 14.97 -33.62
C PHE A 99 3.49 13.93 -33.11
N THR A 100 3.45 12.77 -33.75
CA THR A 100 2.56 11.66 -33.35
C THR A 100 2.93 11.12 -31.97
N MET A 101 4.23 10.94 -31.71
CA MET A 101 4.73 10.47 -30.42
C MET A 101 4.54 11.50 -29.31
N HIS A 102 4.74 12.78 -29.58
CA HIS A 102 4.47 13.87 -28.63
C HIS A 102 2.98 13.89 -28.23
N GLY A 103 2.09 13.84 -29.22
CA GLY A 103 0.65 13.86 -28.99
C GLY A 103 0.16 12.64 -28.18
N SER A 104 0.64 11.44 -28.51
CA SER A 104 0.26 10.23 -27.78
C SER A 104 0.78 10.23 -26.34
N ILE A 105 2.02 10.69 -26.10
CA ILE A 105 2.56 10.84 -24.74
C ILE A 105 1.74 11.86 -23.94
N MET A 106 1.43 13.02 -24.52
CA MET A 106 0.70 14.07 -23.81
C MET A 106 -0.76 13.69 -23.52
N LEU A 107 -1.45 13.04 -24.46
CA LEU A 107 -2.84 12.65 -24.27
C LEU A 107 -3.00 11.39 -23.42
N LEU A 108 -2.19 10.36 -23.64
CA LEU A 108 -2.40 9.06 -23.01
C LEU A 108 -1.57 8.88 -21.74
N LEU A 109 -0.32 9.35 -21.73
CA LEU A 109 0.62 9.08 -20.62
C LEU A 109 0.76 10.26 -19.65
N PHE A 110 0.40 11.47 -20.07
CA PHE A 110 0.33 12.63 -19.19
C PHE A 110 -1.11 12.91 -18.73
N ALA A 111 -2.04 13.18 -19.65
CA ALA A 111 -3.37 13.64 -19.27
C ALA A 111 -4.13 12.59 -18.42
N MET A 112 -4.19 11.32 -18.87
CA MET A 112 -4.92 10.29 -18.13
C MET A 112 -4.35 10.04 -16.72
N PRO A 113 -3.02 9.80 -16.53
CA PRO A 113 -2.45 9.65 -15.19
C PRO A 113 -2.54 10.91 -14.32
N LEU A 114 -2.48 12.10 -14.93
CA LEU A 114 -2.66 13.35 -14.20
C LEU A 114 -4.07 13.46 -13.63
N PHE A 115 -5.09 13.21 -14.46
CA PHE A 115 -6.49 13.26 -14.04
C PHE A 115 -6.81 12.18 -13.00
N THR A 116 -6.36 10.95 -13.20
CA THR A 116 -6.57 9.88 -12.21
C THR A 116 -5.78 10.13 -10.93
N GLY A 117 -4.56 10.67 -11.01
CA GLY A 117 -3.75 11.06 -9.87
C GLY A 117 -4.41 12.15 -9.01
N PHE A 118 -4.90 13.22 -9.64
CA PHE A 118 -5.65 14.27 -8.94
C PHE A 118 -6.97 13.76 -8.38
N ALA A 119 -7.70 12.93 -9.13
CA ALA A 119 -8.94 12.32 -8.63
C ALA A 119 -8.66 11.51 -7.36
N ASN A 120 -7.64 10.63 -7.37
CA ASN A 120 -7.28 9.84 -6.19
C ASN A 120 -6.79 10.68 -5.00
N TRP A 121 -6.19 11.86 -5.25
CA TRP A 121 -5.68 12.71 -4.18
C TRP A 121 -6.73 13.64 -3.58
N ILE A 122 -7.63 14.16 -4.40
CA ILE A 122 -8.57 15.23 -4.04
C ILE A 122 -9.98 14.70 -3.77
N MET A 123 -10.46 13.69 -4.52
CA MET A 123 -11.85 13.22 -4.43
C MET A 123 -12.24 12.74 -3.02
N PRO A 124 -11.42 11.93 -2.31
CA PRO A 124 -11.76 11.50 -0.96
C PRO A 124 -11.85 12.66 0.04
N LEU A 125 -10.94 13.64 -0.11
CA LEU A 125 -10.91 14.85 0.72
C LEU A 125 -12.14 15.76 0.48
N GLN A 126 -12.66 15.82 -0.74
CA GLN A 126 -13.85 16.62 -1.07
C GLN A 126 -15.16 16.00 -0.55
N ILE A 127 -15.24 14.67 -0.48
CA ILE A 127 -16.43 13.93 0.00
C ILE A 127 -16.37 13.71 1.52
N GLY A 128 -15.24 14.00 2.16
CA GLY A 128 -15.01 13.76 3.59
C GLY A 128 -14.91 12.26 3.93
N ALA A 129 -14.62 11.43 2.92
CA ALA A 129 -14.49 9.99 3.07
C ALA A 129 -13.05 9.61 3.49
N PRO A 130 -12.89 8.58 4.35
CA PRO A 130 -11.56 8.15 4.79
C PRO A 130 -10.74 7.47 3.68
N ASP A 131 -11.37 6.88 2.66
CA ASP A 131 -10.70 6.21 1.53
C ASP A 131 -11.60 6.10 0.28
N VAL A 132 -11.04 5.64 -0.84
CA VAL A 132 -11.78 5.29 -2.07
C VAL A 132 -12.56 3.97 -1.91
N ALA A 133 -13.66 3.79 -2.65
CA ALA A 133 -14.61 2.70 -2.45
C ALA A 133 -14.05 1.27 -2.65
N PHE A 134 -12.94 1.12 -3.38
CA PHE A 134 -12.24 -0.14 -3.60
C PHE A 134 -10.72 0.10 -3.52
N PRO A 135 -10.06 -0.33 -2.43
CA PRO A 135 -8.61 -0.20 -2.23
C PRO A 135 -7.83 -1.32 -2.93
#